data_AF-A0A1B8P0X5-F1
#
_entry.id   AF-A0A1B8P0X5-F1
#
_cell.length_a   1.000
_cell.length_b   1.000
_cell.length_c   1.000
_cell.angle_alpha   90.00
_cell.angle_beta   90.00
_cell.angle_gamma   90.00
#
_symmetry.space_group_name_H-M   'P 1'
#
loop_
_entity.id
_entity.type
_entity.pdbx_description
1 polymer ?
#
loop_
_entity_poly.entity_id
_entity_poly.type
_entity_poly.pdbx_seq_one_letter_code
_entity_poly.pdbx_strand_id
1 'polypeptide(L)'
;MGGAYERAQQRALFAPFTEATGIPVEVEQYDGGIAELRRAVAEGDVAWDLIDMTRSQAKAACAENLLEPLAPNCWPPHRMAPRPNAISSMAP
;
A
#
# COMPACT_ATOMS: atom_id res chain seq x y z
N MET A 1 10.00 5.81 3.67
CA MET A 1 8.74 6.58 3.91
C MET A 1 8.61 6.81 5.40
N GLY A 2 8.30 8.03 5.85
CA GLY A 2 8.23 8.36 7.28
C GLY A 2 7.42 9.62 7.56
N GLY A 3 7.08 9.87 8.83
CA GLY A 3 6.47 11.13 9.25
C GLY A 3 4.95 11.21 9.00
N ALA A 4 4.47 12.30 8.38
CA ALA A 4 3.04 12.57 8.29
C ALA A 4 2.28 11.55 7.43
N TYR A 5 2.89 11.07 6.34
CA TYR A 5 2.29 10.11 5.44
C TYR A 5 2.14 8.73 6.10
N GLU A 6 3.18 8.23 6.75
CA GLU A 6 3.14 6.98 7.52
C GLU A 6 2.07 7.03 8.63
N ARG A 7 2.01 8.14 9.38
CA ARG A 7 0.96 8.34 10.40
C ARG A 7 -0.45 8.35 9.82
N ALA A 8 -0.62 8.89 8.61
CA ALA A 8 -1.92 8.88 7.93
C ALA A 8 -2.33 7.45 7.56
N GLN A 9 -1.41 6.66 7.01
CA GLN A 9 -1.65 5.25 6.69
C GLN A 9 -1.92 4.41 7.94
N GLN A 10 -1.16 4.62 9.02
CA GLN A 10 -1.38 3.94 10.29
C GLN A 10 -2.82 4.12 10.79
N ARG A 11 -3.32 5.36 10.75
CA ARG A 11 -4.66 5.70 11.26
C ARG A 11 -5.78 5.28 10.31
N ALA A 12 -5.58 5.44 9.00
CA ALA A 12 -6.64 5.25 8.03
C ALA A 12 -6.73 3.82 7.49
N LEU A 13 -5.62 3.08 7.48
CA LEU A 13 -5.50 1.79 6.81
C LEU A 13 -5.05 0.68 7.77
N PHE A 14 -3.89 0.84 8.41
CA PHE A 14 -3.24 -0.27 9.11
C PHE A 14 -3.97 -0.63 10.41
N ALA A 15 -4.25 0.34 11.28
CA ALA A 15 -4.97 0.06 12.53
C ALA A 15 -6.38 -0.49 12.30
N PRO A 16 -7.22 0.07 11.38
CA PRO A 16 -8.53 -0.52 11.06
C PRO A 16 -8.43 -1.94 10.46
N PHE A 17 -7.43 -2.20 9.62
CA PHE A 17 -7.19 -3.54 9.08
C PHE A 17 -6.84 -4.54 10.19
N THR A 18 -5.91 -4.18 11.07
CA THR A 18 -5.53 -5.03 12.21
C THR A 18 -6.71 -5.24 13.16
N GLU A 19 -7.53 -4.22 13.43
CA GLU A 19 -8.74 -4.36 14.24
C GLU A 19 -9.75 -5.33 13.61
N ALA A 20 -9.98 -5.25 12.30
CA ALA A 20 -10.96 -6.08 11.61
C ALA A 20 -10.51 -7.52 11.36
N THR A 21 -9.20 -7.76 11.25
CA THR A 21 -8.64 -9.07 10.82
C THR A 21 -7.83 -9.77 11.89
N GLY A 22 -7.35 -9.05 12.91
CA GLY A 22 -6.37 -9.53 13.87
C GLY A 22 -4.95 -9.65 13.33
N ILE A 23 -4.69 -9.30 12.07
CA ILE A 23 -3.37 -9.39 11.44
C ILE A 23 -2.57 -8.12 11.74
N PRO A 24 -1.42 -8.18 12.43
CA PRO A 24 -0.59 -7.02 12.68
C PRO A 24 0.06 -6.53 11.38
N VAL A 25 0.24 -5.21 11.27
CA VAL A 25 1.00 -4.59 10.19
C VAL A 25 2.31 -4.06 10.77
N GLU A 26 3.42 -4.65 10.35
CA GLU A 26 4.76 -4.15 10.63
C GLU A 26 5.20 -3.23 9.49
N VAL A 27 5.63 -2.02 9.84
CA VAL A 27 5.99 -1.00 8.85
C VAL A 27 7.50 -0.80 8.88
N GLU A 28 8.15 -1.11 7.77
CA GLU A 28 9.56 -0.79 7.57
C GLU A 28 9.73 0.45 6.71
N GLN A 29 10.76 1.25 7.04
CA GLN A 29 11.09 2.39 6.22
C GLN A 29 11.86 1.95 4.98
N TYR A 30 11.17 2.00 3.85
CA TYR A 30 11.77 1.89 2.54
C TYR A 30 12.14 3.26 2.00
N ASP A 31 13.42 3.47 1.66
CA ASP A 31 13.96 4.74 1.15
C ASP A 31 13.63 4.98 -0.33
N GLY A 32 13.07 3.97 -1.00
CA GLY A 32 12.54 4.09 -2.35
C GLY A 32 13.49 3.65 -3.45
N GLY A 33 12.95 3.59 -4.67
CA GLY A 33 13.63 3.06 -5.85
C GLY A 33 13.15 1.64 -6.13
N ILE A 34 13.94 0.87 -6.90
CA ILE A 34 13.76 -0.58 -7.07
C ILE A 34 15.10 -1.32 -6.97
N ALA A 35 16.20 -0.62 -6.68
CA ALA A 35 17.54 -1.20 -6.65
C ALA A 35 17.71 -2.17 -5.46
N GLU A 36 17.21 -1.77 -4.29
CA GLU A 36 17.20 -2.63 -3.12
C GLU A 36 16.27 -3.83 -3.30
N LEU A 37 15.08 -3.64 -3.87
CA LEU A 37 14.19 -4.75 -4.23
C LEU A 37 14.88 -5.73 -5.18
N ARG A 38 15.56 -5.20 -6.22
CA ARG A 38 16.32 -6.03 -7.17
C ARG A 38 17.40 -6.86 -6.46
N ARG A 39 18.13 -6.26 -5.51
CA ARG A 39 19.14 -6.95 -4.71
C ARG A 39 18.49 -8.05 -3.86
N ALA A 40 17.46 -7.72 -3.10
CA ALA A 40 16.73 -8.65 -2.23
C ALA A 40 16.18 -9.86 -3.01
N VAL A 41 15.56 -9.62 -4.16
CA VAL A 41 15.05 -10.69 -5.04
C VAL A 41 16.19 -11.54 -5.61
N ALA A 42 17.31 -10.94 -6.01
CA ALA A 42 18.46 -11.68 -6.53
C ALA A 42 19.16 -12.54 -5.46
N GLU A 43 19.15 -12.09 -4.21
CA GLU A 43 19.70 -12.79 -3.05
C GLU A 43 18.72 -13.84 -2.48
N GLY A 44 17.44 -13.77 -2.86
CA GLY A 44 16.38 -14.61 -2.30
C GLY A 44 16.02 -14.25 -0.85
N ASP A 45 16.39 -13.05 -0.42
CA ASP A 45 16.20 -12.53 0.94
C ASP A 45 15.29 -11.30 0.90
N VAL A 46 13.99 -11.55 0.71
CA VAL A 46 12.97 -10.50 0.66
C VAL A 46 12.26 -10.46 2.01
N ALA A 47 12.53 -9.41 2.78
CA ALA A 47 11.96 -9.22 4.11
C ALA A 47 10.53 -8.62 4.10
N TRP A 48 10.02 -8.22 2.94
CA TRP A 48 8.75 -7.49 2.80
C TRP A 48 7.68 -8.28 2.06
N ASP A 49 6.46 -8.29 2.61
CA ASP A 49 5.28 -8.84 1.93
C ASP A 49 4.60 -7.84 0.99
N LEU A 50 4.66 -6.54 1.32
CA LEU A 50 3.99 -5.47 0.58
C LEU A 50 4.84 -4.19 0.58
N ILE A 51 4.99 -3.57 -0.59
CA ILE A 51 5.75 -2.32 -0.76
C ILE A 51 4.83 -1.25 -1.37
N ASP A 52 4.72 -0.10 -0.70
CA ASP A 52 4.10 1.09 -1.28
C ASP A 52 5.08 1.73 -2.30
N MET A 53 4.64 1.80 -3.55
CA MET A 53 5.44 2.28 -4.67
C MET A 53 4.71 3.39 -5.41
N THR A 54 5.47 4.37 -5.90
CA THR A 54 4.94 5.26 -6.93
C THR A 54 4.60 4.47 -8.19
N ARG A 55 3.65 4.96 -8.99
CA ARG A 55 3.26 4.34 -10.27
C ARG A 55 4.44 4.05 -11.18
N SER A 56 5.44 4.94 -11.23
CA SER A 56 6.62 4.77 -12.07
C SER A 56 7.54 3.66 -11.57
N GLN A 57 7.72 3.54 -10.25
CA GLN A 57 8.49 2.45 -9.63
C GLN A 57 7.82 1.10 -9.86
N ALA A 58 6.51 1.00 -9.61
CA ALA A 58 5.75 -0.23 -9.83
C ALA A 58 5.86 -0.72 -11.28
N LYS A 59 5.74 0.18 -12.26
CA LYS A 59 5.93 -0.17 -13.68
C LYS A 59 7.32 -0.72 -13.99
N ALA A 60 8.37 -0.10 -13.44
CA ALA A 60 9.74 -0.55 -13.65
C ALA A 60 9.96 -1.92 -12.98
N ALA A 61 9.49 -2.12 -11.75
CA ALA A 61 9.58 -3.38 -11.04
C ALA A 61 8.83 -4.52 -11.75
N CYS A 62 7.63 -4.25 -12.29
CA CYS A 62 6.89 -5.21 -13.10
C CYS A 62 7.65 -5.60 -14.38
N ALA A 63 8.27 -4.64 -15.07
CA ALA A 63 9.03 -4.92 -16.30
C ALA A 63 10.26 -5.82 -16.06
N GLU A 64 10.79 -5.80 -14.84
CA GLU A 64 11.93 -6.61 -14.41
C GLU A 64 11.52 -7.91 -13.71
N ASN A 65 10.21 -8.22 -13.63
CA ASN A 65 9.66 -9.38 -12.91
C ASN A 65 10.05 -9.42 -11.42
N LEU A 66 10.13 -8.26 -10.77
CA LEU A 66 10.49 -8.16 -9.35
C LEU A 66 9.28 -8.25 -8.41
N LEU A 67 8.06 -8.31 -8.94
CA LEU A 67 6.81 -8.31 -8.18
C LEU A 67 5.95 -9.50 -8.56
N GLU A 68 5.27 -10.08 -7.59
CA GLU A 68 4.26 -11.10 -7.84
C GLU A 68 3.01 -10.49 -8.51
N PRO A 69 2.41 -11.16 -9.51
CA PRO A 69 1.15 -10.73 -10.09
C PRO A 69 0.02 -10.79 -9.05
N LEU A 70 -0.77 -9.73 -8.96
CA LEU A 70 -1.99 -9.76 -8.15
C LEU A 70 -3.02 -10.72 -8.77
N ALA A 71 -3.63 -11.57 -7.95
CA ALA A 71 -4.69 -12.46 -8.41
C ALA A 71 -5.90 -11.67 -8.94
N PRO A 72 -6.54 -12.06 -10.06
CA PRO A 72 -7.66 -11.31 -10.65
C PRO A 72 -8.86 -11.07 -9.72
N ASN A 73 -9.01 -11.88 -8.67
CA ASN A 73 -10.11 -11.85 -7.70
C ASN A 73 -9.69 -11.37 -6.31
N CYS A 74 -8.49 -10.81 -6.14
CA CYS A 74 -8.01 -10.36 -4.83
C CYS A 74 -8.69 -9.08 -4.31
N TRP A 75 -9.53 -8.44 -5.13
CA TRP A 75 -10.25 -7.24 -4.74
C TRP A 75 -11.71 -7.58 -4.41
N PRO A 76 -12.26 -7.08 -3.30
CA PRO A 76 -13.69 -7.18 -3.05
C PRO A 76 -14.45 -6.45 -4.18
N PRO A 77 -15.67 -6.87 -4.53
CA PRO A 77 -16.51 -6.12 -5.46
C PRO A 77 -16.58 -4.68 -4.97
N HIS A 78 -16.26 -3.73 -5.85
CA HIS A 78 -16.17 -2.30 -5.55
C HIS A 78 -17.44 -1.80 -4.84
N ARG A 79 -17.46 -1.83 -3.51
CA ARG A 79 -18.43 -1.09 -2.74
C ARG A 79 -17.89 0.32 -2.72
N MET A 80 -18.33 1.16 -3.66
CA MET A 80 -18.09 2.60 -3.57
C MET A 80 -18.54 3.03 -2.17
N ALA A 81 -17.58 3.40 -1.32
CA ALA A 81 -17.92 4.04 -0.07
C ALA A 81 -18.76 5.28 -0.42
N PRO A 82 -19.93 5.48 0.22
CA PRO A 82 -20.69 6.71 0.01
C PRO A 82 -19.76 7.88 0.31
N ARG A 83 -19.71 8.86 -0.61
CA ARG A 83 -18.90 10.07 -0.40
C ARG A 83 -19.31 10.67 0.95
N PRO A 84 -18.38 10.93 1.88
CA PRO A 84 -18.73 11.67 3.08
C PRO A 84 -19.35 13.01 2.65
N ASN A 85 -20.53 13.30 3.20
CA ASN A 85 -21.47 14.36 2.84
C ASN A 85 -20.85 15.50 2.01
N ALA A 86 -21.40 15.71 0.82
CA ALA A 86 -21.36 17.04 0.21
C ALA A 86 -21.82 18.03 1.27
N ILE A 87 -20.99 19.04 1.54
CA ILE A 87 -21.32 20.16 2.41
C ILE A 87 -22.69 20.66 1.97
N SER A 88 -23.72 20.41 2.78
CA SER A 88 -25.05 20.92 2.51
C SER A 88 -24.90 22.43 2.57
N SER A 89 -24.94 23.06 1.40
CA SER A 89 -24.93 24.51 1.25
C SER A 89 -26.05 25.08 2.11
N MET A 90 -25.70 25.61 3.29
CA MET A 90 -26.49 26.62 3.96
C MET A 90 -26.57 27.81 3.00
N ALA A 91 -27.63 27.85 2.20
CA ALA A 91 -28.13 29.11 1.67
C ALA A 91 -29.12 29.66 2.71
N PRO A 92 -29.07 30.97 3.03
CA PRO A 92 -30.15 31.62 3.77
C PRO A 92 -31.46 31.64 2.96
#